data_AF-A0A951ATP2-F1
#
_entry.id   AF-A0A951ATP2-F1
#
_cell.length_a   1.000
_cell.length_b   1.000
_cell.length_c   1.000
_cell.angle_alpha   90.00
_cell.angle_beta   90.00
_cell.angle_gamma   90.00
#
_symmetry.space_group_name_H-M   'P 1'
#
loop_
_entity.id
_entity.type
_entity.pdbx_description
1 polymer ?
#
loop_
_entity_poly.entity_id
_entity_poly.type
_entity_poly.pdbx_seq_one_letter_code
_entity_poly.pdbx_strand_id
1 'polypeptide(L)'
;MAEGRQFDPDRPRVELDHGDVVELDGGTVAVNGEQDPSVVVRLTPWRARSLARALEEWSAISRLFAQGRRPVADEWALSRTLKMAAAALDDDGGPPLRSSRDDNTASNSQRLAAVAVLAEREPRLSAVQRLALVDAAAWWMTDPNGGHELAHALIDGGCSDPVTTQHVYLALITPPQSD
;
A
#
# COMPACT_ATOMS: atom_id res chain seq x y z
N MET A 1 25.82 -6.16 18.97
CA MET A 1 26.32 -4.79 18.68
C MET A 1 26.17 -4.62 17.17
N ALA A 2 25.20 -3.83 16.72
CA ALA A 2 25.00 -3.59 15.29
C ALA A 2 25.88 -2.40 14.90
N GLU A 3 26.89 -2.63 14.07
CA GLU A 3 27.67 -1.58 13.42
C GLU A 3 26.71 -0.71 12.59
N GLY A 4 26.58 0.55 12.96
CA GLY A 4 25.89 1.54 12.14
C GLY A 4 26.67 1.66 10.83
N ARG A 5 26.11 1.15 9.73
CA ARG A 5 26.66 1.35 8.39
C ARG A 5 26.84 2.86 8.19
N GLN A 6 28.10 3.28 8.14
CA GLN A 6 28.49 4.67 7.94
C GLN A 6 28.06 5.12 6.53
N PHE A 7 27.42 6.28 6.45
CA PHE A 7 26.91 6.87 5.22
C PHE A 7 28.06 7.26 4.28
N ASP A 8 27.88 6.99 2.99
CA ASP A 8 28.82 7.33 1.92
C ASP A 8 28.25 8.53 1.13
N PRO A 9 28.83 9.73 1.28
CA PRO A 9 28.27 10.97 0.72
C PRO A 9 28.34 11.06 -0.81
N ASP A 10 29.05 10.16 -1.48
CA ASP A 10 29.21 10.16 -2.94
C ASP A 10 28.14 9.34 -3.69
N ARG A 11 27.14 8.81 -2.97
CA ARG A 11 26.11 7.93 -3.54
C ARG A 11 24.87 8.68 -4.02
N PRO A 12 24.24 8.22 -5.11
CA PRO A 12 23.02 8.85 -5.62
C PRO A 12 21.92 8.77 -4.57
N ARG A 13 21.55 9.95 -4.06
CA ARG A 13 20.52 10.16 -3.05
C ARG A 13 19.38 10.96 -3.67
N VAL A 14 18.17 10.47 -3.47
CA VAL A 14 16.95 11.18 -3.84
C VAL A 14 16.19 11.50 -2.56
N GLU A 15 16.01 12.80 -2.28
CA GLU A 15 15.08 13.24 -1.25
C GLU A 15 13.67 13.20 -1.83
N LEU A 16 12.77 12.54 -1.12
CA LEU A 16 11.36 12.51 -1.44
C LEU A 16 10.62 13.52 -0.56
N ASP A 17 9.37 13.81 -0.91
CA ASP A 17 8.54 14.71 -0.12
C ASP A 17 8.45 14.25 1.34
N HIS A 18 8.28 15.19 2.27
CA HIS A 18 8.12 14.93 3.72
C HIS A 18 9.33 14.30 4.44
N GLY A 19 10.55 14.48 3.89
CA GLY A 19 11.80 14.18 4.58
C GLY A 19 12.28 12.73 4.47
N ASP A 20 11.67 11.93 3.59
CA ASP A 20 12.12 10.60 3.28
C ASP A 20 13.29 10.62 2.29
N VAL A 21 14.14 9.59 2.34
CA VAL A 21 15.33 9.51 1.52
C VAL A 21 15.47 8.12 0.90
N VAL A 22 15.73 8.06 -0.39
CA VAL A 22 16.09 6.84 -1.13
C VAL A 22 17.55 6.91 -1.54
N GLU A 23 18.33 5.88 -1.21
CA GLU A 23 19.76 5.79 -1.51
C GLU A 23 20.13 4.37 -1.97
N LEU A 24 21.09 4.26 -2.88
CA LEU A 24 21.72 2.97 -3.18
C LEU A 24 22.70 2.62 -2.06
N ASP A 25 22.52 1.50 -1.38
CA ASP A 25 23.40 1.10 -0.26
C ASP A 25 24.66 0.37 -0.72
N GLY A 26 24.90 0.32 -2.03
CA GLY A 26 26.06 -0.28 -2.67
C GLY A 26 26.09 -1.81 -2.61
N GLY A 27 25.06 -2.43 -2.02
CA GLY A 27 24.83 -3.87 -2.07
C GLY A 27 24.07 -4.29 -3.32
N THR A 28 23.87 -5.60 -3.45
CA THR A 28 22.96 -6.19 -4.44
C THR A 28 22.00 -7.15 -3.75
N VAL A 29 20.77 -7.24 -4.25
CA VAL A 29 19.75 -8.22 -3.85
C VAL A 29 19.48 -9.13 -5.03
N ALA A 30 19.42 -10.44 -4.78
CA ALA A 30 19.07 -11.40 -5.81
C ALA A 30 17.54 -11.47 -5.95
N VAL A 31 17.00 -10.97 -7.06
CA VAL A 31 15.58 -11.05 -7.40
C VAL A 31 15.43 -11.96 -8.62
N ASN A 32 14.69 -13.06 -8.47
CA ASN A 32 14.50 -14.07 -9.54
C ASN A 32 15.81 -14.64 -10.15
N GLY A 33 16.91 -14.62 -9.40
CA GLY A 33 18.22 -15.12 -9.84
C GLY A 33 19.10 -14.08 -10.54
N GLU A 34 18.59 -12.87 -10.76
CA GLU A 34 19.35 -11.72 -11.25
C GLU A 34 19.77 -10.84 -10.06
N GLN A 35 20.97 -10.26 -10.13
CA GLN A 35 21.46 -9.37 -9.06
C GLN A 35 21.09 -7.93 -9.37
N ASP A 36 20.16 -7.38 -8.61
CA ASP A 36 19.73 -6.00 -8.70
C ASP A 36 20.42 -5.15 -7.62
N PRO A 37 20.67 -3.85 -7.87
CA PRO A 37 21.22 -2.95 -6.87
C PRO A 37 20.28 -2.82 -5.67
N SER A 38 20.85 -2.93 -4.47
CA SER A 38 20.13 -2.78 -3.22
C SER A 38 19.87 -1.31 -2.92
N VAL A 39 18.65 -1.02 -2.48
CA VAL A 39 18.17 0.33 -2.18
C VAL A 39 17.79 0.39 -0.70
N VAL A 40 18.28 1.42 -0.02
CA VAL A 40 17.85 1.76 1.35
C VAL A 40 16.89 2.92 1.28
N VAL A 41 15.71 2.70 1.86
CA VAL A 41 14.70 3.74 2.04
C VAL A 41 14.67 4.13 3.50
N ARG A 42 14.87 5.41 3.78
CA ARG A 42 14.75 6.00 5.11
C ARG A 42 13.43 6.73 5.18
N LEU A 43 12.55 6.18 6.02
CA LEU A 43 11.20 6.70 6.21
C LEU A 43 11.11 7.41 7.56
N THR A 44 10.33 8.48 7.60
CA THR A 44 9.81 9.00 8.86
C THR A 44 8.98 7.93 9.61
N PRO A 45 8.93 7.92 10.96
CA PRO A 45 8.28 6.86 11.72
C PRO A 45 6.80 6.62 11.34
N TRP A 46 6.05 7.69 11.06
CA TRP A 46 4.65 7.59 10.65
C TRP A 46 4.51 6.92 9.28
N ARG A 47 5.38 7.22 8.31
CA ARG A 47 5.38 6.58 6.99
C ARG A 47 5.80 5.12 7.05
N ALA A 48 6.79 4.79 7.86
CA ALA A 48 7.15 3.40 8.12
C ALA A 48 5.96 2.61 8.66
N ARG A 49 5.16 3.22 9.55
CA ARG A 49 3.93 2.62 10.09
C ARG A 49 2.82 2.49 9.05
N SER A 50 2.58 3.52 8.23
CA SER A 50 1.61 3.47 7.14
C SER A 50 1.98 2.41 6.10
N LEU A 51 3.26 2.34 5.70
CA LEU A 51 3.78 1.31 4.80
C LEU A 51 3.71 -0.09 5.40
N ALA A 52 4.04 -0.25 6.69
CA ALA A 52 3.88 -1.53 7.38
C ALA A 52 2.44 -2.02 7.30
N ARG A 53 1.47 -1.12 7.48
CA ARG A 53 0.05 -1.44 7.40
C ARG A 53 -0.37 -1.79 5.97
N ALA A 54 0.12 -1.03 4.99
CA ALA A 54 -0.10 -1.32 3.58
C ALA A 54 0.37 -2.73 3.20
N LEU A 55 1.59 -3.07 3.58
CA LEU A 55 2.17 -4.38 3.34
C LEU A 55 1.43 -5.48 4.10
N GLU A 56 0.95 -5.22 5.31
CA GLU A 56 0.14 -6.20 6.06
C GLU A 56 -1.16 -6.51 5.33
N GLU A 57 -1.87 -5.48 4.86
CA GLU A 57 -3.13 -5.60 4.13
C GLU A 57 -2.91 -6.23 2.75
N TRP A 58 -1.89 -5.78 2.02
CA TRP A 58 -1.51 -6.37 0.74
C TRP A 58 -1.10 -7.83 0.91
N SER A 59 -0.28 -8.19 1.88
CA SER A 59 0.09 -9.59 2.14
C SER A 59 -1.10 -10.44 2.60
N ALA A 60 -2.11 -9.87 3.25
CA ALA A 60 -3.34 -10.57 3.60
C ALA A 60 -4.19 -10.83 2.35
N ILE A 61 -4.33 -9.82 1.50
CA ILE A 61 -5.07 -9.88 0.23
C ILE A 61 -4.35 -10.81 -0.77
N SER A 62 -3.04 -10.68 -0.92
CA SER A 62 -2.22 -11.52 -1.81
C SER A 62 -2.29 -12.98 -1.40
N ARG A 63 -2.37 -13.30 -0.11
CA ARG A 63 -2.62 -14.67 0.38
C ARG A 63 -3.95 -15.25 -0.06
N LEU A 64 -5.00 -14.43 -0.17
CA LEU A 64 -6.29 -14.86 -0.72
C LEU A 64 -6.18 -15.13 -2.23
N PHE A 65 -5.30 -14.44 -2.95
CA PHE A 65 -5.06 -14.63 -4.39
C PHE A 65 -4.02 -15.72 -4.70
N ALA A 66 -3.12 -16.00 -3.76
CA ALA A 66 -1.96 -16.87 -3.86
C ALA A 66 -2.29 -18.36 -3.61
N GLN A 67 -3.56 -18.75 -3.52
CA GLN A 67 -3.95 -20.15 -3.27
C GLN A 67 -3.51 -21.18 -4.36
N GLY A 68 -2.73 -20.76 -5.36
CA GLY A 68 -1.92 -21.63 -6.23
C GLY A 68 -0.46 -21.18 -6.49
N ARG A 69 0.01 -20.06 -5.92
CA ARG A 69 1.40 -19.57 -6.05
C ARG A 69 1.90 -19.12 -4.68
N ARG A 70 2.99 -19.72 -4.21
CA ARG A 70 3.57 -19.50 -2.87
C ARG A 70 3.66 -17.99 -2.54
N PRO A 71 3.13 -17.52 -1.39
CA PRO A 71 3.35 -16.14 -0.97
C PRO A 71 4.84 -15.92 -0.69
N VAL A 72 5.38 -14.79 -1.17
CA VAL A 72 6.75 -14.37 -0.90
C VAL A 72 6.82 -14.02 0.58
N ALA A 73 7.51 -14.84 1.38
CA ALA A 73 7.61 -14.71 2.84
C ALA A 73 8.23 -13.37 3.31
N ASP A 74 8.76 -12.58 2.38
CA ASP A 74 9.51 -11.35 2.60
C ASP A 74 8.60 -10.15 2.99
N GLU A 75 7.43 -10.01 2.37
CA GLU A 75 6.56 -8.83 2.57
C GLU A 75 6.01 -8.72 4.01
N TRP A 76 5.62 -9.85 4.60
CA TRP A 76 5.10 -9.89 5.97
C TRP A 76 6.21 -9.69 7.00
N ALA A 77 7.41 -10.22 6.73
CA ALA A 77 8.59 -9.99 7.55
C ALA A 77 8.99 -8.51 7.52
N LEU A 78 8.93 -7.87 6.35
CA LEU A 78 9.15 -6.44 6.16
C LEU A 78 8.11 -5.60 6.90
N SER A 79 6.81 -5.91 6.74
CA SER A 79 5.73 -5.24 7.47
C SER A 79 5.94 -5.28 9.00
N ARG A 80 6.25 -6.46 9.56
CA ARG A 80 6.52 -6.61 11.00
C ARG A 80 7.73 -5.78 11.43
N THR A 81 8.80 -5.81 10.65
CA THR A 81 10.05 -5.08 10.95
C THR A 81 9.81 -3.57 10.94
N LEU A 82 9.08 -3.06 9.95
CA LEU A 82 8.70 -1.65 9.85
C LEU A 82 7.81 -1.22 11.03
N LYS A 83 6.85 -2.06 11.44
CA LYS A 83 6.00 -1.78 12.60
C LYS A 83 6.78 -1.72 13.91
N MET A 84 7.74 -2.63 14.10
CA MET A 84 8.62 -2.64 15.27
C MET A 84 9.59 -1.46 15.29
N ALA A 85 10.19 -1.12 14.13
CA ALA A 85 11.08 0.03 14.00
C ALA A 85 10.33 1.35 14.25
N ALA A 86 9.12 1.49 13.72
CA ALA A 86 8.28 2.66 13.96
C ALA A 86 7.79 2.78 15.41
N ALA A 87 7.63 1.66 16.13
CA ALA A 87 7.27 1.67 17.56
C ALA A 87 8.45 1.99 18.48
N ALA A 88 9.68 1.64 18.08
CA ALA A 88 10.90 1.92 18.84
C ALA A 88 11.33 3.41 18.77
N LEU A 89 10.79 4.18 17.83
CA LEU A 89 11.11 5.58 17.58
C LEU A 89 9.98 6.54 17.99
N ASP A 90 8.83 6.03 18.44
CA ASP A 90 7.70 6.82 18.95
C ASP A 90 7.97 7.27 20.39
N ASP A 91 8.75 8.34 20.55
CA ASP A 91 8.76 9.15 21.78
C ASP A 91 8.57 10.65 21.52
N ASP A 92 8.22 11.07 20.30
CA ASP A 92 7.87 12.48 20.09
C ASP A 92 6.94 12.73 18.88
N GLY A 93 5.81 13.37 19.17
CA GLY A 93 5.14 14.34 18.29
C GLY A 93 4.61 13.92 16.91
N GLY A 94 4.59 12.63 16.55
CA GLY A 94 3.94 12.19 15.31
C GLY A 94 2.46 12.61 15.30
N PRO A 95 1.92 13.13 14.17
CA PRO A 95 0.51 13.51 14.11
C PRO A 95 -0.36 12.33 14.56
N PRO A 96 -1.39 12.58 15.39
CA PRO A 96 -2.17 11.51 15.99
C PRO A 96 -2.68 10.59 14.89
N LEU A 97 -2.44 9.28 15.06
CA LEU A 97 -3.05 8.24 14.23
C LEU A 97 -4.56 8.39 14.33
N ARG A 98 -5.14 9.08 13.36
CA ARG A 98 -6.56 9.09 13.02
C ARG A 98 -7.46 9.66 14.10
N SER A 99 -8.05 10.81 13.79
CA SER A 99 -9.28 11.26 14.44
C SER A 99 -10.37 11.36 13.39
N SER A 100 -11.52 10.81 13.77
CA SER A 100 -12.83 10.89 13.13
C SER A 100 -13.00 10.27 11.74
N ARG A 101 -14.07 9.48 11.67
CA ARG A 101 -14.62 8.82 10.49
C ARG A 101 -15.53 9.85 9.81
N ASP A 102 -14.98 10.95 9.32
CA ASP A 102 -15.75 12.05 8.71
C ASP A 102 -15.66 12.04 7.17
N ASP A 103 -16.80 12.39 6.56
CA ASP A 103 -17.21 12.81 5.20
C ASP A 103 -16.46 12.37 3.91
N ASN A 104 -15.19 11.95 3.97
CA ASN A 104 -14.41 11.49 2.81
C ASN A 104 -14.41 9.96 2.64
N THR A 105 -15.26 9.25 3.38
CA THR A 105 -15.32 7.78 3.30
C THR A 105 -16.29 7.38 2.18
N ALA A 106 -15.81 6.61 1.19
CA ALA A 106 -16.69 6.03 0.17
C ALA A 106 -17.85 5.27 0.83
N SER A 107 -19.08 5.65 0.46
CA SER A 107 -20.31 5.12 1.04
C SER A 107 -20.53 3.65 0.68
N ASN A 108 -21.40 2.96 1.42
CA ASN A 108 -21.71 1.55 1.14
C ASN A 108 -22.26 1.35 -0.29
N SER A 109 -23.01 2.30 -0.84
CA SER A 109 -23.53 2.21 -2.22
C SER A 109 -22.41 2.35 -3.25
N GLN A 110 -21.44 3.25 -3.03
CA GLN A 110 -20.26 3.39 -3.89
C GLN A 110 -19.39 2.14 -3.87
N ARG A 111 -19.17 1.56 -2.68
CA ARG A 111 -18.44 0.29 -2.53
C ARG A 111 -19.16 -0.85 -3.27
N LEU A 112 -20.48 -0.97 -3.12
CA LEU A 112 -21.25 -1.99 -3.82
C LEU A 112 -21.24 -1.80 -5.34
N ALA A 113 -21.29 -0.57 -5.83
CA ALA A 113 -21.15 -0.26 -7.25
C ALA A 113 -19.77 -0.68 -7.79
N ALA A 114 -18.69 -0.36 -7.06
CA ALA A 114 -17.34 -0.78 -7.42
C ALA A 114 -17.20 -2.31 -7.42
N VAL A 115 -17.81 -3.01 -6.45
CA VAL A 115 -17.85 -4.48 -6.41
C VAL A 115 -18.64 -5.05 -7.59
N ALA A 116 -19.72 -4.41 -8.03
CA ALA A 116 -20.49 -4.83 -9.20
C ALA A 116 -19.66 -4.72 -10.48
N VAL A 117 -18.92 -3.62 -10.67
CA VAL A 117 -17.99 -3.46 -11.80
C VAL A 117 -16.93 -4.57 -11.80
N LEU A 118 -16.34 -4.87 -10.64
CA LEU A 118 -15.41 -6.01 -10.52
C LEU A 118 -16.10 -7.35 -10.78
N ALA A 119 -17.37 -7.50 -10.43
CA ALA A 119 -18.11 -8.74 -10.66
C ALA A 119 -18.34 -9.02 -12.14
N GLU A 120 -18.60 -7.98 -12.92
CA GLU A 120 -18.82 -8.06 -14.36
C GLU A 120 -17.50 -8.27 -15.13
N ARG A 121 -16.43 -7.59 -14.71
CA ARG A 121 -15.20 -7.47 -15.53
C ARG A 121 -14.03 -8.30 -15.04
N GLU A 122 -14.05 -8.73 -13.78
CA GLU A 122 -13.00 -9.56 -13.19
C GLU A 122 -13.57 -10.90 -12.71
N PRO A 123 -14.00 -11.81 -13.62
CA PRO A 123 -14.56 -13.11 -13.26
C PRO A 123 -13.56 -14.00 -12.50
N ARG A 124 -12.26 -13.71 -12.60
CA ARG A 124 -11.18 -14.40 -11.87
C ARG A 124 -11.17 -14.09 -10.37
N LEU A 125 -11.71 -12.94 -9.95
CA LEU A 125 -11.77 -12.57 -8.54
C LEU A 125 -13.03 -13.20 -7.93
N SER A 126 -12.90 -13.88 -6.79
CA SER A 126 -14.06 -14.33 -6.02
C SER A 126 -14.82 -13.15 -5.43
N ALA A 127 -16.09 -13.37 -5.03
CA ALA A 127 -16.89 -12.34 -4.37
C ALA A 127 -16.20 -11.72 -3.13
N VAL A 128 -15.50 -12.54 -2.34
CA VAL A 128 -14.76 -12.09 -1.15
C VAL A 128 -13.55 -11.24 -1.54
N GLN A 129 -12.82 -11.63 -2.57
CA GLN A 129 -11.67 -10.87 -3.08
C GLN A 129 -12.07 -9.50 -3.63
N ARG A 130 -13.20 -9.41 -4.33
CA ARG A 130 -13.75 -8.14 -4.84
C ARG A 130 -14.11 -7.20 -3.69
N LEU A 131 -14.78 -7.71 -2.66
CA LEU A 131 -15.13 -6.95 -1.46
C LEU A 131 -13.86 -6.46 -0.74
N ALA A 132 -12.89 -7.33 -0.50
CA ALA A 132 -11.65 -6.98 0.19
C ALA A 132 -10.84 -5.92 -0.57
N LEU A 133 -10.76 -6.01 -1.89
CA LEU A 133 -10.08 -5.03 -2.73
C LEU A 133 -10.73 -3.64 -2.61
N VAL A 134 -12.06 -3.59 -2.71
CA VAL A 134 -12.83 -2.34 -2.62
C VAL A 134 -12.78 -1.74 -1.22
N ASP A 135 -12.88 -2.54 -0.17
CA ASP A 135 -12.81 -2.06 1.21
C ASP A 135 -11.42 -1.51 1.55
N ALA A 136 -10.35 -2.16 1.08
CA ALA A 136 -8.99 -1.67 1.24
C ALA A 136 -8.75 -0.38 0.44
N ALA A 137 -9.24 -0.29 -0.80
CA ALA A 137 -9.15 0.95 -1.59
C ALA A 137 -9.93 2.11 -0.95
N ALA A 138 -11.15 1.84 -0.48
CA ALA A 138 -11.97 2.82 0.24
C ALA A 138 -11.32 3.27 1.56
N TRP A 139 -10.56 2.39 2.21
CA TRP A 139 -9.78 2.72 3.38
C TRP A 139 -8.61 3.66 3.05
N TRP A 140 -7.88 3.41 1.95
CA TRP A 140 -6.80 4.30 1.49
C TRP A 140 -7.27 5.71 1.19
N MET A 141 -8.46 5.87 0.61
CA MET A 141 -9.04 7.19 0.33
C MET A 141 -9.27 8.06 1.56
N THR A 142 -9.26 7.48 2.77
CA THR A 142 -9.35 8.26 4.02
C THR A 142 -8.04 8.94 4.39
N ASP A 143 -6.93 8.61 3.73
CA ASP A 143 -5.64 9.28 3.94
C ASP A 143 -5.58 10.60 3.16
N PRO A 144 -5.43 11.76 3.83
CA PRO A 144 -5.34 13.05 3.15
C PRO A 144 -4.04 13.23 2.35
N ASN A 145 -3.01 12.40 2.58
CA ASN A 145 -1.71 12.50 1.94
C ASN A 145 -1.54 11.44 0.85
N GLY A 146 -2.27 11.59 -0.26
CA GLY A 146 -2.12 10.73 -1.43
C GLY A 146 -2.92 9.42 -1.37
N GLY A 147 -3.94 9.35 -0.50
CA GLY A 147 -4.79 8.18 -0.35
C GLY A 147 -5.54 7.78 -1.63
N HIS A 148 -5.84 8.75 -2.49
CA HIS A 148 -6.49 8.54 -3.77
C HIS A 148 -5.60 7.81 -4.77
N GLU A 149 -4.33 8.17 -4.85
CA GLU A 149 -3.31 7.55 -5.69
C GLU A 149 -3.02 6.12 -5.23
N LEU A 150 -2.94 5.91 -3.91
CA LEU A 150 -2.77 4.57 -3.32
C LEU A 150 -3.98 3.67 -3.56
N ALA A 151 -5.20 4.20 -3.42
CA ALA A 151 -6.43 3.49 -3.75
C ALA A 151 -6.47 3.10 -5.23
N HIS A 152 -6.09 4.01 -6.13
CA HIS A 152 -6.03 3.74 -7.56
C HIS A 152 -4.99 2.67 -7.89
N ALA A 153 -3.76 2.77 -7.36
CA ALA A 153 -2.70 1.79 -7.58
C ALA A 153 -3.07 0.40 -7.04
N LEU A 154 -3.77 0.33 -5.90
CA LEU A 154 -4.25 -0.92 -5.34
C LEU A 154 -5.29 -1.59 -6.25
N ILE A 155 -6.26 -0.81 -6.74
CA ILE A 155 -7.26 -1.31 -7.70
C ILE A 155 -6.56 -1.77 -8.98
N ASP A 156 -5.56 -1.03 -9.46
CA ASP A 156 -4.81 -1.35 -10.67
C ASP A 156 -4.09 -2.70 -10.56
N GLY A 157 -3.39 -2.94 -9.45
CA GLY A 157 -2.75 -4.23 -9.17
C GLY A 157 -3.74 -5.39 -9.00
N GLY A 158 -5.01 -5.08 -8.66
CA GLY A 158 -6.09 -6.05 -8.54
C GLY A 158 -6.79 -6.39 -9.85
N CYS A 159 -6.82 -5.48 -10.82
CA CYS A 159 -7.52 -5.62 -12.10
C CYS A 159 -6.62 -6.20 -13.19
N SER A 160 -7.22 -6.78 -14.22
CA SER A 160 -6.51 -7.38 -15.36
C SER A 160 -6.18 -6.37 -16.44
N ASP A 161 -6.93 -5.26 -16.47
CA ASP A 161 -6.84 -4.24 -17.50
C ASP A 161 -7.12 -2.84 -16.91
N PRO A 162 -6.38 -1.81 -17.33
CA PRO A 162 -6.50 -0.44 -16.81
C PRO A 162 -7.88 0.19 -17.04
N VAL A 163 -8.65 -0.23 -18.06
CA VAL A 163 -10.01 0.26 -18.25
C VAL A 163 -10.90 -0.20 -17.09
N THR A 164 -10.74 -1.44 -16.62
CA THR A 164 -11.46 -1.92 -15.43
C THR A 164 -11.04 -1.15 -14.19
N THR A 165 -9.74 -0.91 -13.99
CA THR A 165 -9.22 -0.07 -12.90
C THR A 165 -9.95 1.25 -12.82
N GLN A 166 -10.04 1.96 -13.95
CA GLN A 166 -10.66 3.28 -14.01
C GLN A 166 -12.16 3.23 -13.72
N HIS A 167 -12.88 2.22 -14.20
CA HIS A 167 -14.31 2.08 -13.92
C HIS A 167 -14.59 1.76 -12.45
N VAL A 168 -13.77 0.91 -11.83
CA VAL A 168 -13.89 0.57 -10.41
C VAL A 168 -13.58 1.78 -9.55
N TYR A 169 -12.51 2.52 -9.87
CA TYR A 169 -12.14 3.74 -9.17
C TYR A 169 -13.23 4.82 -9.29
N LEU A 170 -13.75 5.05 -10.50
CA LEU A 170 -14.85 6.00 -10.73
C LEU A 170 -16.10 5.60 -9.95
N ALA A 171 -16.47 4.32 -9.91
CA ALA A 171 -17.60 3.85 -9.12
C ALA A 171 -17.41 4.08 -7.61
N LEU A 172 -16.16 4.07 -7.14
CA LEU A 172 -15.82 4.27 -5.74
C LEU A 172 -15.84 5.75 -5.31
N ILE A 173 -15.52 6.68 -6.22
CA ILE A 173 -15.47 8.12 -5.94
C ILE A 173 -16.75 8.88 -6.34
N THR A 174 -17.55 8.34 -7.26
CA THR A 174 -18.73 9.04 -7.78
C THR A 174 -19.89 8.89 -6.79
N PRO A 175 -20.48 9.98 -6.27
CA PRO A 175 -21.62 9.87 -5.37
C PRO A 175 -22.82 9.21 -6.07
N PRO A 176 -23.67 8.47 -5.34
CA PRO A 176 -24.91 7.96 -5.91
C PRO A 176 -25.77 9.13 -6.37
N GLN A 177 -26.27 9.09 -7.62
CA GLN A 177 -27.24 10.07 -8.09
C GLN A 177 -28.49 9.96 -7.21
N SER A 178 -28.85 11.06 -6.56
CA SER A 178 -30.09 11.14 -5.79
C SER A 178 -31.21 11.37 -6.78
N ASP A 179 -32.05 10.35 -6.99
CA ASP A 179 -33.38 10.49 -7.60
C ASP A 179 -34.37 11.12 -6.60
#